data_AF-P96684-F1
#
_entry.id   AF-P96684-F1
#
_cell.length_a   1.000
_cell.length_b   1.000
_cell.length_c   1.000
_cell.angle_alpha   90.00
_cell.angle_beta   90.00
_cell.angle_gamma   90.00
#
_symmetry.space_group_name_H-M   'P 1'
#
loop_
_entity.id
_entity.type
_entity.pdbx_description
1 polymer ?
#
loop_
_entity_poly.entity_id
_entity_poly.type
_entity_poly.pdbx_seq_one_letter_code
_entity_poly.pdbx_strand_id
1 'polypeptide(L)'
;MSQRVSYYEIAPEGMKIMMDMEKYTKQSSINRTTRELIKIRVSQMNGCAFCIDMHTSDARKMGETEQRIYCLHAWNECDFYSPEEKAALELSEHITLIPSKRVPDELYHRVREHYDEEQYVDLVLIINQINSWNRISIAMGNRAASK
;
A
#
# COMPACT_ATOMS: atom_id res chain seq x y z
N MET A 1 6.12 24.35 -0.06
CA MET A 1 5.52 24.35 -1.42
C MET A 1 4.03 24.17 -1.26
N SER A 2 3.21 24.99 -1.90
CA SER A 2 1.75 24.89 -1.78
C SER A 2 1.24 23.68 -2.55
N GLN A 3 0.35 22.92 -1.91
CA GLN A 3 -0.51 21.95 -2.57
C GLN A 3 -1.19 22.61 -3.79
N ARG A 4 -1.38 21.88 -4.91
CA ARG A 4 -2.01 22.44 -6.12
C ARG A 4 -3.43 22.93 -5.86
N VAL A 5 -4.17 22.19 -5.05
CA VAL A 5 -5.57 22.45 -4.72
C VAL A 5 -5.80 22.02 -3.28
N SER A 6 -6.48 22.83 -2.47
CA SER A 6 -6.90 22.47 -1.11
C SER A 6 -8.05 21.45 -1.14
N TYR A 7 -7.75 20.21 -1.53
CA TYR A 7 -8.78 19.23 -1.91
C TYR A 7 -9.65 18.75 -0.74
N TYR A 8 -9.17 18.84 0.51
CA TYR A 8 -10.01 18.60 1.69
C TYR A 8 -11.05 19.71 1.92
N GLU A 9 -10.73 20.95 1.56
CA GLU A 9 -11.66 22.09 1.68
C GLU A 9 -12.63 22.13 0.49
N ILE A 10 -12.15 21.83 -0.72
CA ILE A 10 -12.96 21.88 -1.94
C ILE A 10 -13.90 20.68 -2.07
N ALA A 11 -13.45 19.48 -1.66
CA ALA A 11 -14.23 18.25 -1.80
C ALA A 11 -14.28 17.45 -0.48
N PRO A 12 -14.79 18.03 0.62
CA PRO A 12 -14.80 17.39 1.93
C PRO A 12 -15.53 16.03 1.92
N GLU A 13 -16.69 15.94 1.27
CA GLU A 13 -17.44 14.68 1.15
C GLU A 13 -16.69 13.62 0.32
N GLY A 14 -16.02 14.05 -0.76
CA GLY A 14 -15.17 13.16 -1.57
C GLY A 14 -13.99 12.62 -0.76
N MET A 15 -13.34 13.47 0.01
CA MET A 15 -12.23 13.06 0.88
C MET A 15 -12.70 12.25 2.09
N LYS A 16 -13.92 12.48 2.59
CA LYS A 16 -14.52 11.66 3.64
C LYS A 16 -14.66 10.20 3.19
N ILE A 17 -15.08 9.94 1.95
CA ILE A 17 -15.16 8.58 1.39
C ILE A 17 -13.80 7.90 1.41
N MET A 18 -12.74 8.62 1.01
CA MET A 18 -11.37 8.11 1.05
C MET A 18 -10.92 7.75 2.47
N MET A 19 -11.32 8.56 3.46
CA MET A 19 -11.01 8.32 4.87
C MET A 19 -11.83 7.17 5.46
N ASP A 20 -13.09 7.00 5.06
CA ASP A 20 -13.95 5.89 5.51
C ASP A 20 -13.43 4.55 5.00
N MET A 21 -12.93 4.48 3.75
CA MET A 21 -12.28 3.28 3.22
C MET A 21 -10.94 2.99 3.92
N GLU A 22 -10.16 4.02 4.27
CA GLU A 22 -8.98 3.86 5.14
C GLU A 22 -9.35 3.33 6.54
N LYS A 23 -10.49 3.75 7.10
CA LYS A 23 -10.97 3.24 8.38
C LYS A 23 -11.39 1.77 8.29
N TYR A 24 -12.10 1.38 7.23
CA TYR A 24 -12.46 -0.01 6.98
C TYR A 24 -11.21 -0.90 6.86
N THR A 25 -10.27 -0.54 5.98
CA THR A 25 -9.04 -1.32 5.78
C THR A 25 -8.16 -1.40 7.04
N LYS A 26 -8.29 -0.45 7.97
CA LYS A 26 -7.66 -0.52 9.31
C LYS A 26 -8.26 -1.58 10.23
N GLN A 27 -9.53 -1.95 10.04
CA GLN A 27 -10.23 -2.99 10.81
C GLN A 27 -9.95 -4.42 10.31
N SER A 28 -9.38 -4.54 9.12
CA SER A 28 -8.96 -5.82 8.53
C SER A 28 -8.13 -6.68 9.49
N SER A 29 -8.32 -8.00 9.41
CA SER A 29 -7.55 -9.01 10.13
C SER A 29 -6.12 -9.19 9.60
N ILE A 30 -5.78 -8.58 8.44
CA ILE A 30 -4.43 -8.60 7.89
C ILE A 30 -3.45 -7.93 8.86
N ASN A 31 -2.31 -8.58 9.08
CA ASN A 31 -1.24 -8.08 9.94
C ASN A 31 -0.91 -6.62 9.60
N ARG A 32 -0.86 -5.78 10.64
CA ARG A 32 -0.59 -4.34 10.49
C ARG A 32 0.74 -4.08 9.78
N THR A 33 1.77 -4.87 10.06
CA THR A 33 3.07 -4.80 9.40
C THR A 33 2.94 -5.09 7.91
N THR A 34 2.27 -6.18 7.52
CA THR A 34 2.03 -6.51 6.10
C THR A 34 1.30 -5.39 5.37
N ARG A 35 0.26 -4.80 5.99
CA ARG A 35 -0.43 -3.64 5.42
C ARG A 35 0.51 -2.47 5.17
N GLU A 36 1.41 -2.18 6.09
CA GLU A 36 2.35 -1.07 5.93
C GLU A 36 3.42 -1.37 4.85
N LEU A 37 3.90 -2.61 4.77
CA LEU A 37 4.81 -3.05 3.70
C LEU A 37 4.17 -2.93 2.32
N ILE A 38 2.90 -3.33 2.17
CA ILE A 38 2.11 -3.13 0.95
C ILE A 38 2.06 -1.64 0.61
N LYS A 39 1.74 -0.79 1.59
CA LYS A 39 1.61 0.65 1.37
C LYS A 39 2.93 1.28 0.90
N ILE A 40 4.06 0.87 1.49
CA ILE A 40 5.39 1.31 1.07
C ILE A 40 5.69 0.80 -0.35
N ARG A 41 5.52 -0.50 -0.63
CA ARG A 41 5.87 -1.10 -1.93
C ARG A 41 5.05 -0.50 -3.07
N VAL A 42 3.74 -0.37 -2.91
CA VAL A 42 2.87 0.26 -3.92
C VAL A 42 3.27 1.72 -4.14
N SER A 43 3.61 2.45 -3.06
CA SER A 43 4.07 3.84 -3.17
C SER A 43 5.43 3.97 -3.86
N GLN A 44 6.35 3.02 -3.68
CA GLN A 44 7.60 2.93 -4.42
C GLN A 44 7.34 2.74 -5.92
N MET A 45 6.45 1.82 -6.28
CA MET A 45 6.10 1.55 -7.68
C MET A 45 5.46 2.75 -8.38
N ASN A 46 4.58 3.46 -7.67
CA ASN A 46 3.89 4.63 -8.19
C ASN A 46 4.72 5.93 -8.09
N GLY A 47 5.87 5.92 -7.41
CA GLY A 47 6.70 7.10 -7.21
C GLY A 47 6.10 8.17 -6.28
N CYS A 48 5.22 7.80 -5.34
CA CYS A 48 4.65 8.75 -4.37
C CYS A 48 5.63 9.04 -3.22
N ALA A 49 6.57 9.98 -3.41
CA ALA A 49 7.56 10.33 -2.37
C ALA A 49 6.93 10.72 -1.02
N PHE A 50 5.84 11.49 -1.04
CA PHE A 50 5.09 11.85 0.18
C PHE A 50 4.57 10.61 0.92
N CYS A 51 4.00 9.64 0.19
CA CYS A 51 3.45 8.43 0.78
C CYS A 51 4.57 7.52 1.31
N ILE A 52 5.71 7.44 0.61
CA ILE A 52 6.88 6.68 1.06
C ILE A 52 7.42 7.24 2.38
N ASP A 53 7.59 8.56 2.48
CA ASP A 53 8.06 9.20 3.72
C ASP A 53 7.13 8.91 4.90
N MET A 54 5.82 9.09 4.71
CA MET A 54 4.82 8.81 5.73
C MET A 54 4.83 7.33 6.16
N HIS A 55 4.73 6.40 5.21
CA HIS A 55 4.57 4.98 5.54
C HIS A 55 5.86 4.34 6.07
N THR A 56 7.03 4.77 5.62
CA THR A 56 8.29 4.30 6.24
C THR A 56 8.47 4.88 7.64
N SER A 57 8.02 6.12 7.90
CA SER A 57 8.01 6.67 9.25
C SER A 57 7.06 5.91 10.18
N ASP A 58 5.91 5.47 9.70
CA ASP A 58 4.94 4.71 10.50
C ASP A 58 5.38 3.26 10.72
N ALA A 59 5.97 2.62 9.71
CA ALA A 59 6.57 1.29 9.84
C ALA A 59 7.65 1.25 10.94
N ARG A 60 8.54 2.25 10.98
CA ARG A 60 9.55 2.37 12.05
C ARG A 60 8.95 2.48 13.45
N LYS A 61 7.87 3.26 13.60
CA LYS A 61 7.15 3.38 14.89
C LYS A 61 6.51 2.07 15.33
N MET A 62 6.24 1.16 14.38
CA MET A 62 5.71 -0.18 14.64
C MET A 62 6.82 -1.21 14.94
N GLY A 63 8.10 -0.81 14.93
CA GLY A 63 9.22 -1.71 15.15
C GLY A 63 9.71 -2.42 13.90
N GLU A 64 9.25 -2.03 12.71
CA GLU A 64 9.79 -2.58 11.46
C GLU A 64 11.23 -2.11 11.25
N THR A 65 12.04 -2.94 10.59
CA THR A 65 13.48 -2.76 10.46
C THR A 65 13.86 -1.98 9.20
N GLU A 66 14.97 -1.24 9.26
CA GLU A 66 15.53 -0.60 8.06
C GLU A 66 15.86 -1.63 6.98
N GLN A 67 16.39 -2.80 7.36
CA GLN A 67 16.73 -3.88 6.43
C GLN A 67 15.51 -4.27 5.58
N ARG A 68 14.37 -4.53 6.21
CA ARG A 68 13.13 -4.86 5.49
C ARG A 68 12.68 -3.68 4.64
N ILE A 69 12.57 -2.47 5.21
CA ILE A 69 12.14 -1.28 4.44
C ILE A 69 12.99 -1.06 3.17
N TYR A 70 14.32 -1.16 3.24
CA TYR A 70 15.20 -0.96 2.08
C TYR A 70 15.11 -2.09 1.05
N CYS A 71 14.99 -3.33 1.52
CA CYS A 71 14.90 -4.51 0.65
C CYS A 71 13.51 -4.73 0.04
N LEU A 72 12.50 -3.94 0.39
CA LEU A 72 11.15 -4.05 -0.17
C LEU A 72 11.10 -3.99 -1.70
N HIS A 73 12.04 -3.33 -2.38
CA HIS A 73 12.05 -3.30 -3.85
C HIS A 73 12.49 -4.63 -4.49
N ALA A 74 13.16 -5.51 -3.72
CA ALA A 74 13.70 -6.80 -4.10
C ALA A 74 13.22 -7.90 -3.11
N TRP A 75 12.00 -7.76 -2.61
CA TRP A 75 11.43 -8.59 -1.54
C TRP A 75 11.44 -10.09 -1.87
N ASN A 76 11.34 -10.45 -3.15
CA ASN A 76 11.28 -11.82 -3.62
C ASN A 76 12.59 -12.58 -3.33
N GLU A 77 13.73 -11.90 -3.39
CA GLU A 77 15.07 -12.43 -3.13
C GLU A 77 15.46 -12.47 -1.64
N CYS A 78 14.59 -11.98 -0.76
CA CYS A 78 14.88 -11.88 0.67
C CYS A 78 14.27 -13.07 1.44
N ASP A 79 15.00 -13.67 2.37
CA ASP A 79 14.56 -14.81 3.19
C ASP A 79 13.80 -14.39 4.47
N PHE A 80 13.91 -13.11 4.86
CA PHE A 80 13.29 -12.56 6.07
C PHE A 80 11.86 -12.05 5.87
N TYR A 81 11.25 -12.20 4.68
CA TYR A 81 9.80 -12.03 4.50
C TYR A 81 9.11 -13.37 4.54
N SER A 82 8.02 -13.46 5.30
CA SER A 82 7.24 -14.70 5.37
C SER A 82 6.55 -15.03 4.04
N PRO A 83 6.19 -16.30 3.79
CA PRO A 83 5.43 -16.67 2.58
C PRO A 83 4.15 -15.85 2.37
N GLU A 84 3.40 -15.61 3.45
CA GLU A 84 2.20 -14.77 3.45
C GLU A 84 2.52 -13.30 3.07
N GLU A 85 3.62 -12.72 3.56
CA GLU A 85 4.06 -11.38 3.19
C GLU A 85 4.44 -11.32 1.71
N LYS A 86 5.20 -12.31 1.23
CA LYS A 86 5.60 -12.40 -0.18
C LYS A 86 4.40 -12.50 -1.12
N ALA A 87 3.40 -13.34 -0.79
CA ALA A 87 2.18 -13.46 -1.57
C ALA A 87 1.39 -12.13 -1.62
N ALA A 88 1.28 -11.43 -0.50
CA ALA A 88 0.61 -10.13 -0.45
C ALA A 88 1.37 -9.03 -1.22
N LEU A 89 2.70 -9.03 -1.17
CA LEU A 89 3.55 -8.11 -1.95
C LEU A 89 3.43 -8.40 -3.45
N GLU A 90 3.46 -9.66 -3.87
CA GLU A 90 3.27 -10.05 -5.27
C GLU A 90 1.90 -9.61 -5.81
N LEU A 91 0.83 -9.87 -5.05
CA LEU A 91 -0.53 -9.41 -5.37
C LEU A 91 -0.58 -7.89 -5.52
N SER A 92 0.11 -7.16 -4.62
CA SER A 92 0.18 -5.71 -4.64
C SER A 92 0.82 -5.19 -5.93
N GLU A 93 1.88 -5.81 -6.41
CA GLU A 93 2.51 -5.42 -7.67
C GLU A 93 1.62 -5.71 -8.88
N HIS A 94 0.95 -6.87 -8.88
CA HIS A 94 0.05 -7.31 -9.95
C HIS A 94 -1.16 -6.39 -10.09
N ILE A 95 -1.81 -6.05 -8.98
CA ILE A 95 -2.95 -5.12 -8.96
C ILE A 95 -2.49 -3.69 -9.28
N THR A 96 -1.31 -3.27 -8.83
CA THR A 96 -0.80 -1.92 -9.16
C THR A 96 -0.50 -1.78 -10.66
N LEU A 97 0.05 -2.83 -11.28
CA LEU A 97 0.31 -2.91 -12.73
C LEU A 97 -0.80 -3.67 -13.47
N ILE A 98 -2.06 -3.52 -13.04
CA ILE A 98 -3.19 -4.30 -13.55
C ILE A 98 -3.34 -4.31 -15.08
N PRO A 99 -3.00 -3.26 -15.88
CA PRO A 99 -3.18 -3.32 -17.32
C PRO A 99 -2.33 -4.41 -18.00
N SER A 100 -1.13 -4.69 -17.47
CA SER A 100 -0.19 -5.66 -18.05
C SER A 100 -0.08 -6.95 -17.24
N LYS A 101 -0.11 -6.87 -15.91
CA LYS A 101 0.09 -8.04 -15.03
C LYS A 101 -1.20 -8.81 -14.76
N ARG A 102 -2.35 -8.11 -14.64
CA ARG A 102 -3.62 -8.67 -14.14
C ARG A 102 -3.41 -9.44 -12.83
N VAL A 103 -4.35 -10.30 -12.46
CA VAL A 103 -4.16 -11.29 -11.39
C VAL A 103 -4.42 -12.65 -12.03
N PRO A 104 -3.38 -13.41 -12.42
CA PRO A 104 -3.56 -14.75 -12.97
C PRO A 104 -4.05 -15.71 -11.88
N ASP A 105 -4.79 -16.76 -12.28
CA ASP A 105 -5.38 -17.74 -11.36
C ASP A 105 -4.32 -18.38 -10.45
N GLU A 106 -3.11 -18.64 -10.96
CA GLU A 106 -2.00 -19.16 -10.18
C GLU A 106 -1.65 -18.24 -8.99
N LEU A 107 -1.57 -16.92 -9.21
CA LEU A 107 -1.32 -15.96 -8.15
C LEU A 107 -2.48 -15.91 -7.16
N TYR A 108 -3.72 -15.91 -7.66
CA TYR A 108 -4.90 -16.00 -6.80
C TYR A 108 -4.80 -17.21 -5.87
N HIS A 109 -4.53 -18.41 -6.41
CA HIS A 109 -4.41 -19.63 -5.62
C HIS A 109 -3.26 -19.55 -4.60
N ARG A 110 -2.07 -19.07 -4.98
CA ARG A 110 -0.95 -18.90 -4.04
C ARG A 110 -1.27 -17.91 -2.91
N VAL A 111 -1.98 -16.82 -3.19
CA VAL A 111 -2.43 -15.90 -2.13
C VAL A 111 -3.43 -16.60 -1.21
N ARG A 112 -4.34 -17.40 -1.77
CA ARG A 112 -5.38 -18.12 -1.02
C ARG A 112 -4.85 -19.27 -0.16
N GLU A 113 -3.61 -19.69 -0.33
CA GLU A 113 -2.93 -20.62 0.61
C GLU A 113 -2.66 -19.97 1.98
N HIS A 114 -2.59 -18.63 2.04
CA HIS A 114 -2.24 -17.89 3.25
C HIS A 114 -3.36 -16.99 3.79
N TYR A 115 -4.23 -16.52 2.90
CA TYR A 115 -5.29 -15.57 3.23
C TYR A 115 -6.64 -16.13 2.84
N ASP A 116 -7.59 -16.20 3.77
CA ASP A 116 -8.98 -16.61 3.48
C ASP A 116 -9.71 -15.67 2.49
N GLU A 117 -10.98 -15.92 2.18
CA GLU A 117 -11.72 -15.10 1.21
C GLU A 117 -11.92 -13.65 1.68
N GLU A 118 -12.20 -13.47 2.98
CA GLU A 118 -12.37 -12.15 3.57
C GLU A 118 -11.04 -11.38 3.54
N GLN A 119 -9.96 -12.04 3.93
CA GLN A 119 -8.61 -11.51 3.89
C GLN A 119 -8.14 -11.19 2.46
N TYR A 120 -8.49 -12.01 1.47
CA TYR A 120 -8.20 -11.72 0.07
C TYR A 120 -8.92 -10.46 -0.42
N VAL A 121 -10.22 -10.30 -0.09
CA VAL A 121 -10.98 -9.09 -0.40
C VAL A 121 -10.35 -7.87 0.30
N ASP A 122 -9.97 -8.01 1.57
CA ASP A 122 -9.30 -6.96 2.31
C ASP A 122 -7.97 -6.55 1.67
N LEU A 123 -7.13 -7.51 1.25
CA LEU A 123 -5.88 -7.22 0.54
C LEU A 123 -6.15 -6.41 -0.73
N VAL A 124 -7.13 -6.82 -1.55
CA VAL A 124 -7.52 -6.09 -2.75
C VAL A 124 -7.95 -4.65 -2.40
N LEU A 125 -8.74 -4.46 -1.35
CA LEU A 125 -9.19 -3.13 -0.91
C LEU A 125 -8.04 -2.28 -0.36
N ILE A 126 -7.13 -2.85 0.43
CA ILE A 126 -5.91 -2.19 0.93
C ILE A 126 -5.04 -1.72 -0.24
N ILE A 127 -4.83 -2.57 -1.24
CA ILE A 127 -4.02 -2.25 -2.42
C ILE A 127 -4.69 -1.15 -3.26
N ASN A 128 -6.01 -1.21 -3.47
CA ASN A 128 -6.76 -0.16 -4.15
C ASN A 128 -6.72 1.16 -3.38
N GLN A 129 -6.80 1.12 -2.05
CA GLN A 129 -6.75 2.30 -1.19
C GLN A 129 -5.42 3.05 -1.33
N ILE A 130 -4.28 2.35 -1.20
CA ILE A 130 -2.98 3.02 -1.35
C ILE A 130 -2.75 3.49 -2.79
N ASN A 131 -3.18 2.73 -3.78
CA ASN A 131 -3.17 3.17 -5.18
C ASN A 131 -3.95 4.47 -5.39
N SER A 132 -5.08 4.63 -4.72
CA SER A 132 -5.89 5.85 -4.76
C SER A 132 -5.19 7.01 -4.05
N TRP A 133 -4.63 6.78 -2.84
CA TRP A 133 -3.86 7.80 -2.13
C TRP A 133 -2.64 8.27 -2.92
N ASN A 134 -1.90 7.36 -3.56
CA ASN A 134 -0.77 7.71 -4.41
C ASN A 134 -1.21 8.62 -5.57
N ARG A 135 -2.29 8.26 -6.27
CA ARG A 135 -2.83 9.02 -7.41
C ARG A 135 -3.27 10.42 -6.97
N ILE A 136 -4.01 10.54 -5.86
CA ILE A 136 -4.42 11.84 -5.30
C ILE A 136 -3.18 12.66 -4.94
N SER A 137 -2.25 12.07 -4.18
CA SER A 137 -1.05 12.76 -3.69
C SER A 137 -0.20 13.32 -4.83
N ILE A 138 0.06 12.51 -5.86
CA ILE A 138 0.83 12.91 -7.04
C ILE A 138 0.06 13.96 -7.86
N ALA A 139 -1.23 13.75 -8.10
CA ALA A 139 -2.08 14.67 -8.87
C ALA A 139 -2.21 16.04 -8.18
N MET A 140 -2.15 16.09 -6.86
CA MET A 140 -2.23 17.32 -6.06
C MET A 140 -0.87 17.97 -5.79
N GLY A 141 0.21 17.36 -6.27
CA GLY A 141 1.56 17.90 -6.17
C GLY A 141 2.16 17.82 -4.76
N ASN A 142 1.68 16.90 -3.92
CA ASN A 142 2.27 16.64 -2.61
C ASN A 142 3.71 16.13 -2.78
N ARG A 143 4.61 16.58 -1.91
CA ARG A 143 6.02 16.20 -1.91
C ARG A 143 6.45 15.78 -0.50
N ALA A 144 7.41 14.88 -0.40
CA ALA A 144 8.16 14.71 0.83
C ALA A 144 8.98 15.98 1.10
N ALA A 145 8.98 16.46 2.34
CA ALA A 145 9.76 17.61 2.78
C ALA A 145 10.64 17.18 3.96
N SER A 146 11.79 17.85 4.14
CA SER A 146 12.55 17.72 5.37
C SER A 146 11.69 18.12 6.57
N LYS A 147 11.77 17.35 7.65
CA LYS A 147 11.14 17.68 8.94
C LYS A 147 11.96 18.71 9.69
#